data_AF-A0A3R7RDB6-F1
#
_entry.id   AF-A0A3R7RDB6-F1
#
_cell.length_a   1.000
_cell.length_b   1.000
_cell.length_c   1.000
_cell.angle_alpha   90.00
_cell.angle_beta   90.00
_cell.angle_gamma   90.00
#
_symmetry.space_group_name_H-M   'P 1'
#
loop_
_entity.id
_entity.type
_entity.pdbx_description
1 polymer ?
#
loop_
_entity_poly.entity_id
_entity_poly.type
_entity_poly.pdbx_seq_one_letter_code
_entity_poly.pdbx_strand_id
1 'polypeptide(L)'
;MVKANYIRAGRLVRIIRGPRQDRVGVVVDIIDGNRVLVENPADEKMWRHVQNLKNIEPLKFRVPINRNCSTKALKEALAEKKTLEKYTATKAAVRIAAKKALATSTDFERYQLRVAKRSRAFWTRKIFDQNDKKKPVSWHKIALKKLQKNAKKVDSKPAAKKRIEKARAARKAKASKA
;
A
#
# COMPACT_ATOMS: atom_id res chain seq x y z
N MET A 1 -6.85 -20.91 -2.28
CA MET A 1 -7.50 -20.26 -3.44
C MET A 1 -8.62 -19.35 -2.93
N VAL A 2 -8.53 -18.02 -3.09
CA VAL A 2 -9.61 -17.11 -2.66
C VAL A 2 -10.78 -17.23 -3.65
N LYS A 3 -11.87 -17.89 -3.25
CA LYS A 3 -13.07 -18.16 -4.08
C LYS A 3 -13.99 -16.93 -4.20
N ALA A 4 -13.54 -15.86 -4.87
CA ALA A 4 -14.38 -14.65 -5.05
C ALA A 4 -14.55 -14.24 -6.52
N ASN A 5 -13.51 -14.39 -7.34
CA ASN A 5 -13.51 -13.87 -8.71
C ASN A 5 -13.48 -14.99 -9.75
N TYR A 6 -14.65 -15.57 -10.00
CA TYR A 6 -14.82 -16.57 -11.06
C TYR A 6 -14.66 -15.97 -12.46
N ILE A 7 -14.01 -16.73 -13.33
CA ILE A 7 -13.97 -16.47 -14.77
C ILE A 7 -15.36 -16.71 -15.34
N ARG A 8 -15.85 -15.73 -16.09
CA ARG A 8 -17.15 -15.73 -16.79
C ARG A 8 -17.13 -14.64 -17.85
N ALA A 9 -18.03 -14.74 -18.82
CA ALA A 9 -18.22 -13.69 -19.82
C ALA A 9 -18.47 -12.33 -19.13
N GLY A 10 -17.77 -11.31 -19.63
CA GLY A 10 -17.81 -9.95 -19.12
C GLY A 10 -16.90 -9.66 -17.93
N ARG A 11 -16.16 -10.64 -17.41
CA ARG A 11 -15.21 -10.43 -16.32
C ARG A 11 -14.03 -9.59 -16.81
N LEU A 12 -13.72 -8.51 -16.10
CA LEU A 12 -12.49 -7.75 -16.33
C LEU A 12 -11.30 -8.56 -15.77
N VAL A 13 -10.27 -8.71 -16.59
CA VAL A 13 -9.05 -9.45 -16.27
C VAL A 13 -7.84 -8.57 -16.54
N ARG A 14 -6.78 -8.77 -15.75
CA ARG A 14 -5.46 -8.18 -15.98
C ARG A 14 -4.50 -9.25 -16.50
N ILE A 15 -3.67 -8.90 -17.48
CA ILE A 15 -2.61 -9.79 -17.95
C ILE A 15 -1.40 -9.69 -17.01
N ILE A 16 -0.91 -10.83 -16.53
CA ILE A 16 0.12 -10.90 -15.49
C ILE A 16 1.52 -10.72 -16.09
N ARG A 17 1.80 -11.37 -17.22
CA ARG A 17 3.13 -11.43 -17.87
C ARG A 17 3.02 -11.36 -19.39
N GLY A 18 4.17 -11.18 -20.05
CA GLY A 18 4.28 -11.15 -21.50
C GLY A 18 4.14 -9.73 -22.09
N PRO A 19 4.01 -9.60 -23.42
CA PRO A 19 4.09 -8.31 -24.11
C PRO A 19 2.94 -7.35 -23.74
N ARG A 20 1.84 -7.87 -23.20
CA ARG A 20 0.66 -7.11 -22.75
C ARG A 20 0.59 -6.99 -21.22
N GLN A 21 1.72 -7.14 -20.52
CA GLN A 21 1.78 -7.08 -19.06
C GLN A 21 1.09 -5.82 -18.52
N ASP A 22 0.33 -6.00 -17.44
CA ASP A 22 -0.37 -4.95 -16.70
C ASP A 22 -1.47 -4.22 -17.51
N ARG A 23 -1.80 -4.69 -18.71
CA ARG A 23 -2.99 -4.25 -19.45
C ARG A 23 -4.21 -5.05 -18.99
N VAL A 24 -5.37 -4.43 -19.16
CA VAL A 24 -6.66 -5.03 -18.79
C VAL A 24 -7.50 -5.26 -20.03
N GLY A 25 -8.32 -6.30 -19.96
CA GLY A 25 -9.36 -6.58 -20.94
C GLY A 25 -10.51 -7.35 -20.34
N VAL A 26 -11.56 -7.51 -21.11
CA VAL A 26 -12.77 -8.23 -20.73
C VAL A 26 -12.72 -9.62 -21.35
N VAL A 27 -13.08 -10.64 -20.57
CA VAL A 27 -13.31 -12.00 -21.10
C VAL A 27 -14.58 -11.97 -21.95
N VAL A 28 -14.43 -12.12 -23.26
CA VAL A 28 -15.52 -12.18 -24.23
C VAL A 28 -16.06 -13.60 -24.34
N ASP A 29 -15.15 -14.56 -24.36
CA ASP A 29 -15.47 -15.99 -24.49
C ASP A 29 -14.50 -16.88 -23.70
N ILE A 30 -14.95 -18.06 -23.31
CA ILE A 30 -14.15 -19.13 -22.71
C ILE A 30 -14.06 -20.24 -23.75
N ILE A 31 -12.84 -20.50 -24.23
CA ILE A 31 -12.60 -21.45 -25.31
C ILE A 31 -12.54 -22.86 -24.73
N ASP A 32 -11.69 -23.04 -23.71
CA ASP A 32 -11.49 -24.31 -23.02
C ASP A 32 -11.03 -24.08 -21.57
N GLY A 33 -10.65 -25.16 -20.88
CA GLY A 33 -10.20 -25.12 -19.48
C GLY A 33 -8.92 -24.33 -19.21
N ASN A 34 -8.20 -23.89 -20.25
CA ASN A 34 -6.93 -23.16 -20.15
C ASN A 34 -6.92 -21.86 -20.95
N ARG A 35 -7.88 -21.58 -21.83
CA ARG A 35 -7.85 -20.45 -22.77
C ARG A 35 -9.16 -19.67 -22.77
N VAL A 36 -9.01 -18.36 -22.85
CA VAL A 36 -10.12 -17.40 -22.96
C VAL A 36 -9.84 -16.41 -24.07
N LEU A 37 -10.91 -15.85 -24.65
CA LEU A 37 -10.84 -14.73 -25.57
C LEU A 37 -10.98 -13.42 -24.80
N VAL A 38 -10.00 -12.53 -24.92
CA VAL A 38 -9.93 -11.26 -24.19
C VAL A 38 -9.88 -10.09 -25.16
N GLU A 39 -10.60 -9.02 -24.83
CA GLU A 39 -10.64 -7.79 -25.64
C GLU A 39 -10.77 -6.54 -24.76
N ASN A 40 -10.15 -5.45 -25.17
CA ASN A 40 -10.42 -4.11 -24.66
C ASN A 40 -10.46 -3.10 -25.83
N PRO A 41 -11.64 -2.64 -26.26
CA PRO A 41 -11.77 -1.68 -27.37
C PRO A 41 -11.10 -0.33 -27.14
N ALA A 42 -10.75 0.02 -25.90
CA ALA A 42 -10.09 1.28 -25.56
C ALA A 42 -8.55 1.22 -25.65
N ASP A 43 -7.96 0.03 -25.74
CA ASP A 43 -6.51 -0.17 -25.79
C ASP A 43 -6.14 -0.94 -27.05
N GLU A 44 -5.45 -0.28 -27.98
CA GLU A 44 -5.03 -0.82 -29.27
C GLU A 44 -4.27 -2.14 -29.13
N LYS A 45 -3.42 -2.29 -28.12
CA LYS A 45 -2.64 -3.54 -27.92
C LYS A 45 -3.49 -4.67 -27.37
N MET A 46 -4.74 -4.42 -26.97
CA MET A 46 -5.69 -5.38 -26.39
C MET A 46 -6.83 -5.69 -27.35
N TRP A 47 -6.52 -5.87 -28.64
CA TRP A 47 -7.46 -6.43 -29.61
C TRP A 47 -7.98 -7.81 -29.17
N ARG A 48 -9.03 -8.30 -29.84
CA ARG A 48 -9.60 -9.62 -29.55
C ARG A 48 -8.56 -10.73 -29.80
N HIS A 49 -8.03 -11.32 -28.73
CA HIS A 49 -7.02 -12.36 -28.82
C HIS A 49 -7.23 -13.45 -27.78
N VAL A 50 -6.66 -14.62 -28.05
CA VAL A 50 -6.66 -15.75 -27.12
C VAL A 50 -5.59 -15.52 -26.06
N GLN A 51 -5.96 -15.69 -24.80
CA GLN A 51 -5.06 -15.63 -23.67
C GLN A 51 -5.21 -16.86 -22.79
N ASN A 52 -4.07 -17.34 -22.26
CA ASN A 52 -4.05 -18.46 -21.33
C ASN A 52 -4.53 -18.00 -19.95
N LEU A 53 -5.43 -18.78 -19.34
CA LEU A 53 -5.98 -18.57 -17.99
C LEU A 53 -4.87 -18.49 -16.92
N LYS A 54 -3.74 -19.17 -17.11
CA LYS A 54 -2.57 -19.10 -16.22
C LYS A 54 -1.93 -17.71 -16.19
N ASN A 55 -2.13 -16.90 -17.23
CA ASN A 55 -1.52 -15.58 -17.40
C ASN A 55 -2.50 -14.43 -17.17
N ILE A 56 -3.68 -14.69 -16.62
CA ILE A 56 -4.66 -13.66 -16.30
C ILE A 56 -5.03 -13.67 -14.82
N GLU A 57 -5.29 -12.49 -14.29
CA GLU A 57 -5.85 -12.31 -12.96
C GLU A 57 -7.28 -11.75 -13.09
N PRO A 58 -8.32 -12.48 -12.64
CA PRO A 58 -9.68 -11.97 -12.65
C PRO A 58 -9.90 -10.89 -11.59
N LEU A 59 -10.30 -9.71 -12.05
CA LEU A 59 -10.61 -8.57 -11.21
C LEU A 59 -12.05 -8.64 -10.70
N LYS A 60 -12.41 -7.81 -9.73
CA LYS A 60 -13.76 -7.80 -9.15
C LYS A 60 -14.86 -7.30 -10.10
N PHE A 61 -14.48 -6.62 -11.18
CA PHE A 61 -15.43 -5.96 -12.09
C PHE A 61 -15.98 -6.93 -13.13
N ARG A 62 -17.26 -6.78 -13.44
CA ARG A 62 -17.96 -7.53 -14.49
C ARG A 62 -18.86 -6.58 -15.26
N VAL A 63 -18.84 -6.70 -16.58
CA VAL A 63 -19.80 -6.09 -17.49
C VAL A 63 -20.82 -7.15 -17.90
N PRO A 64 -22.14 -6.87 -17.88
CA PRO A 64 -23.13 -7.81 -18.40
C PRO A 64 -23.04 -7.82 -19.93
N ILE A 65 -22.47 -8.89 -20.48
CA ILE A 65 -22.39 -9.13 -21.93
C ILE A 65 -22.74 -10.58 -22.22
N ASN A 66 -23.25 -10.83 -23.42
CA ASN A 66 -23.41 -12.18 -23.94
C ASN A 66 -22.03 -12.77 -24.31
N ARG A 67 -21.95 -14.10 -24.26
CA ARG A 67 -20.76 -14.83 -24.70
C ARG A 67 -20.54 -14.56 -26.20
N ASN A 68 -19.30 -14.33 -26.59
CA ASN A 68 -18.92 -14.00 -27.98
C ASN A 68 -19.64 -12.76 -28.56
N CYS A 69 -19.81 -11.70 -27.75
CA CYS A 69 -20.40 -10.45 -28.22
C CYS A 69 -19.56 -9.75 -29.30
N SER A 70 -20.15 -8.82 -30.05
CA SER A 70 -19.44 -7.97 -31.00
C SER A 70 -18.60 -6.89 -30.29
N THR A 71 -17.56 -6.40 -30.96
CA THR A 71 -16.67 -5.34 -30.43
C THR A 71 -17.46 -4.06 -30.13
N LYS A 72 -18.44 -3.72 -30.98
CA LYS A 72 -19.36 -2.59 -30.79
C LYS A 72 -20.17 -2.72 -29.50
N ALA A 73 -20.84 -3.87 -29.31
CA ALA A 73 -21.62 -4.12 -28.10
C ALA A 73 -20.75 -4.10 -26.83
N LEU A 74 -19.52 -4.63 -26.90
CA LEU A 74 -18.57 -4.57 -25.79
C LEU A 74 -18.17 -3.14 -25.45
N LYS A 75 -17.91 -2.29 -26.46
CA LYS A 75 -17.55 -0.89 -26.28
C LYS A 75 -18.67 -0.09 -25.60
N GLU A 76 -19.90 -0.28 -26.06
CA GLU A 76 -21.10 0.36 -25.49
C GLU A 76 -21.31 -0.08 -24.04
N ALA A 77 -21.24 -1.39 -23.74
CA ALA A 77 -21.42 -1.91 -22.39
C ALA A 77 -20.30 -1.47 -21.42
N LEU A 78 -19.06 -1.36 -21.90
CA LEU A 78 -17.94 -0.84 -21.12
C LEU A 78 -18.11 0.64 -20.77
N ALA A 79 -18.60 1.44 -21.72
CA ALA A 79 -18.88 2.85 -21.54
C ALA A 79 -20.04 3.07 -20.56
N GLU A 80 -21.15 2.33 -20.73
CA GLU A 80 -22.33 2.42 -19.84
C GLU A 80 -21.96 2.11 -18.38
N LYS A 81 -21.19 1.05 -18.15
CA LYS A 81 -20.81 0.64 -16.78
C LYS A 81 -19.63 1.41 -16.22
N LYS A 82 -18.94 2.24 -17.02
CA LYS A 82 -17.71 2.97 -16.68
C LYS A 82 -16.69 2.09 -15.98
N THR A 83 -16.55 0.85 -16.46
CA THR A 83 -15.83 -0.20 -15.74
C THR A 83 -14.32 0.07 -15.69
N LEU A 84 -13.78 0.61 -16.79
CA LEU A 84 -12.36 0.98 -16.87
C LEU A 84 -12.03 2.11 -15.89
N GLU A 85 -12.86 3.15 -15.80
CA GLU A 85 -12.69 4.24 -14.83
C GLU A 85 -12.75 3.75 -13.38
N LYS A 86 -13.71 2.86 -13.08
CA LYS A 86 -13.79 2.23 -11.75
C LYS A 86 -12.55 1.38 -11.44
N TYR A 87 -11.95 0.76 -12.47
CA TYR A 87 -10.70 0.04 -12.31
C TYR A 87 -9.51 0.97 -12.06
N THR A 88 -9.36 2.05 -12.83
CA THR A 88 -8.24 2.99 -12.67
C THR A 88 -8.23 3.64 -11.29
N ALA A 89 -9.40 3.88 -10.69
CA ALA A 89 -9.52 4.38 -9.32
C ALA A 89 -9.09 3.38 -8.23
N THR A 90 -8.89 2.09 -8.55
CA THR A 90 -8.51 1.10 -7.53
C THR A 90 -7.06 1.24 -7.08
N LYS A 91 -6.80 0.97 -5.79
CA LYS A 91 -5.45 0.96 -5.22
C LYS A 91 -4.47 0.04 -5.98
N ALA A 92 -4.96 -1.06 -6.55
CA ALA A 92 -4.14 -1.97 -7.36
C ALA A 92 -3.72 -1.32 -8.69
N ALA A 93 -4.66 -0.72 -9.43
CA ALA A 93 -4.36 -0.02 -10.67
C ALA A 93 -3.40 1.17 -10.44
N VAL A 94 -3.62 1.95 -9.37
CA VAL A 94 -2.73 3.05 -8.99
C VAL A 94 -1.29 2.56 -8.73
N ARG A 95 -1.12 1.42 -8.06
CA ARG A 95 0.21 0.84 -7.83
C ARG A 95 0.89 0.36 -9.12
N ILE A 96 0.12 -0.21 -10.03
CA ILE A 96 0.61 -0.66 -11.34
C ILE A 96 1.08 0.54 -12.17
N ALA A 97 0.28 1.61 -12.21
CA ALA A 97 0.64 2.85 -12.88
C ALA A 97 1.90 3.48 -12.26
N ALA A 98 1.98 3.53 -10.93
CA ALA A 98 3.16 4.03 -10.22
C ALA A 98 4.41 3.19 -10.52
N LYS A 99 4.30 1.86 -10.63
CA LYS A 99 5.43 1.00 -11.01
C LYS A 99 5.98 1.35 -12.39
N LYS A 100 5.12 1.65 -13.37
CA LYS A 100 5.54 2.08 -14.71
C LYS A 100 6.29 3.41 -14.65
N ALA A 101 5.75 4.39 -13.92
CA ALA A 101 6.41 5.69 -13.73
C ALA A 101 7.77 5.57 -13.03
N LEU A 102 7.89 4.69 -12.02
CA LEU A 102 9.15 4.45 -11.33
C LEU A 102 10.21 3.84 -12.26
N ALA A 103 9.82 2.95 -13.16
CA ALA A 103 10.74 2.32 -14.11
C ALA A 103 11.31 3.32 -15.14
N THR A 104 10.54 4.35 -15.51
CA THR A 104 10.94 5.38 -16.48
C THR A 104 11.50 6.65 -15.81
N SER A 105 11.62 6.68 -14.49
CA SER A 105 11.94 7.90 -13.75
C SER A 105 13.38 8.38 -13.93
N THR A 106 13.56 9.70 -13.92
CA THR A 106 14.88 10.34 -13.94
C THR A 106 15.51 10.39 -12.55
N ASP A 107 16.80 10.70 -12.46
CA ASP A 107 17.48 10.78 -11.15
C ASP A 107 16.91 11.88 -10.25
N PHE A 108 16.57 13.03 -10.84
CA PHE A 108 15.96 14.14 -10.12
C PHE A 108 14.59 13.76 -9.53
N GLU A 109 13.75 13.05 -10.28
CA GLU A 109 12.47 12.54 -9.77
C GLU A 109 12.65 11.53 -8.62
N ARG A 110 13.68 10.67 -8.70
CA ARG A 110 14.04 9.77 -7.59
C ARG A 110 14.50 10.53 -6.36
N TYR A 111 15.24 11.62 -6.55
CA TYR A 111 15.62 12.52 -5.46
C TYR A 111 14.39 13.19 -4.82
N GLN A 112 13.45 13.72 -5.62
CA GLN A 112 12.19 14.27 -5.11
C GLN A 112 11.40 13.25 -4.29
N LEU A 113 11.26 12.01 -4.79
CA LEU A 113 10.60 10.93 -4.06
C LEU A 113 11.31 10.62 -2.73
N ARG A 114 12.64 10.61 -2.71
CA ARG A 114 13.45 10.40 -1.51
C ARG A 114 13.19 11.51 -0.48
N VAL A 115 13.20 12.77 -0.90
CA VAL A 115 12.92 13.93 -0.02
C VAL A 115 11.50 13.86 0.53
N ALA A 116 10.50 13.56 -0.30
CA ALA A 116 9.11 13.39 0.14
C ALA A 116 8.96 12.27 1.19
N LYS A 117 9.62 11.12 1.00
CA LYS A 117 9.65 10.03 1.99
C LYS A 117 10.29 10.46 3.31
N ARG A 118 11.38 11.23 3.26
CA ARG A 118 12.06 11.76 4.46
C ARG A 118 11.16 12.73 5.23
N SER A 119 10.52 13.67 4.53
CA SER A 119 9.56 14.61 5.12
C SER A 119 8.40 13.87 5.79
N ARG A 120 7.78 12.91 5.10
CA ARG A 120 6.73 12.06 5.67
C ARG A 120 7.19 11.33 6.93
N ALA A 121 8.38 10.73 6.92
CA ALA A 121 8.93 10.02 8.07
C ALA A 121 9.18 10.95 9.27
N PHE A 122 9.71 12.14 9.03
CA PHE A 122 9.93 13.16 10.06
C PHE A 122 8.62 13.57 10.74
N TRP A 123 7.61 13.95 9.95
CA TRP A 123 6.31 14.34 10.49
C TRP A 123 5.58 13.19 11.19
N THR A 124 5.65 11.97 10.64
CA THR A 124 5.08 10.78 11.28
C THR A 124 5.69 10.55 12.66
N ARG A 125 7.00 10.72 12.82
CA ARG A 125 7.69 10.59 14.12
C ARG A 125 7.25 11.66 15.11
N LYS A 126 7.07 12.91 14.68
CA LYS A 126 6.56 13.99 15.55
C LYS A 126 5.13 13.74 16.00
N ILE A 127 4.25 13.35 15.08
CA ILE A 127 2.86 12.99 15.38
C ILE A 127 2.83 11.78 16.32
N PHE A 128 3.70 10.80 16.10
CA PHE A 128 3.86 9.67 16.99
C PHE A 128 4.27 10.10 18.41
N ASP A 129 5.27 10.97 18.58
CA ASP A 129 5.68 11.47 19.91
C ASP A 129 4.52 12.18 20.65
N GLN A 130 3.72 12.97 19.93
CA GLN A 130 2.52 13.60 20.48
C GLN A 130 1.46 12.58 20.91
N ASN A 131 1.24 11.54 20.11
CA ASN A 131 0.29 10.48 20.42
C ASN A 131 0.77 9.58 21.57
N ASP A 132 2.07 9.27 21.60
CA ASP A 132 2.72 8.48 22.65
C ASP A 132 2.67 9.22 24.00
N LYS A 133 2.72 10.56 24.00
CA LYS A 133 2.42 11.39 25.18
C LYS A 133 1.07 11.10 25.81
N LYS A 134 0.03 10.90 25.01
CA LYS A 134 -1.32 10.62 25.50
C LYS A 134 -1.52 9.15 25.85
N LYS A 135 -1.13 8.25 24.93
CA LYS A 135 -1.26 6.80 25.08
C LYS A 135 0.12 6.16 24.87
N PRO A 136 0.89 5.92 25.94
CA PRO A 136 2.25 5.42 25.82
C PRO A 136 2.26 3.99 25.29
N VAL A 137 2.83 3.82 24.10
CA VAL A 137 3.10 2.54 23.44
C VAL A 137 4.61 2.33 23.25
N SER A 138 5.40 3.39 23.22
CA SER A 138 6.85 3.30 23.08
C SER A 138 7.48 2.68 24.31
N TRP A 139 8.49 1.82 24.10
CA TRP A 139 9.19 1.15 25.19
C TRP A 139 9.80 2.16 26.17
N HIS A 140 10.38 3.26 25.67
CA HIS A 140 10.96 4.32 26.48
C HIS A 140 9.93 4.91 27.45
N LYS A 141 8.74 5.21 26.95
CA LYS A 141 7.72 5.88 27.74
C LYS A 141 6.99 4.94 28.68
N ILE A 142 6.81 3.68 28.29
CA ILE A 142 6.32 2.63 29.20
C ILE A 142 7.33 2.39 30.32
N ALA A 143 8.63 2.29 29.99
CA ALA A 143 9.69 2.15 30.98
C ALA A 143 9.73 3.36 31.93
N LEU A 144 9.64 4.58 31.38
CA LEU A 144 9.54 5.80 32.20
C LEU A 144 8.31 5.80 33.09
N LYS A 145 7.14 5.41 32.58
CA LYS A 145 5.90 5.33 33.37
C LYS A 145 6.03 4.30 34.50
N LYS A 146 6.62 3.14 34.23
CA LYS A 146 6.92 2.11 35.26
C LYS A 146 7.91 2.66 36.29
N LEU A 147 8.98 3.31 35.83
CA LEU A 147 9.97 3.95 36.69
C LEU A 147 9.32 5.02 37.58
N GLN A 148 8.51 5.93 37.04
CA GLN A 148 7.83 6.98 37.80
C GLN A 148 6.83 6.43 38.82
N LYS A 149 6.10 5.36 38.50
CA LYS A 149 5.24 4.66 39.47
C LYS A 149 6.04 4.07 40.63
N ASN A 150 7.21 3.51 40.32
CA ASN A 150 8.11 2.94 41.32
C ASN A 150 8.95 4.01 42.04
N ALA A 151 9.17 5.18 41.44
CA ALA A 151 10.01 6.26 41.95
C ALA A 151 9.46 6.78 43.29
N LYS A 152 8.15 7.01 43.41
CA LYS A 152 7.53 7.40 44.70
C LYS A 152 7.82 6.39 45.84
N LYS A 153 7.87 5.09 45.52
CA LYS A 153 8.19 4.02 46.48
C LYS A 153 9.69 3.88 46.77
N VAL A 154 10.55 4.29 45.83
CA VAL A 154 12.01 4.19 45.94
C VAL A 154 12.60 5.45 46.58
N ASP A 155 12.16 6.64 46.16
CA ASP A 155 12.65 7.95 46.62
C ASP A 155 12.24 8.29 48.06
N SER A 156 11.16 7.70 48.56
CA SER A 156 10.72 7.85 49.96
C SER A 156 11.64 7.12 50.94
N LYS A 157 12.47 6.18 50.49
CA LYS A 157 13.38 5.43 51.37
C LYS A 157 14.55 6.32 51.84
N PRO A 158 14.94 6.27 53.13
CA PRO A 158 16.06 7.07 53.65
C PRO A 158 17.37 6.87 52.89
N ALA A 159 17.65 5.62 52.46
CA ALA A 159 18.82 5.30 51.66
C ALA A 159 18.81 5.95 50.27
N ALA A 160 17.64 6.15 49.65
CA ALA A 160 17.52 6.84 48.38
C ALA A 160 17.78 8.34 48.52
N LYS A 161 17.25 8.97 49.57
CA LYS A 161 17.55 10.39 49.88
C LYS A 161 19.05 10.63 50.06
N LYS A 162 19.74 9.77 50.82
CA LYS A 162 21.19 9.85 51.03
C LYS A 162 22.00 9.66 49.74
N ARG A 163 21.55 8.77 48.84
CA ARG A 163 22.17 8.60 47.51
C ARG A 163 21.98 9.83 46.63
N ILE A 164 20.80 10.46 46.66
CA ILE A 164 20.51 11.69 45.90
C ILE A 164 21.37 12.85 46.41
N GLU A 165 21.53 13.02 47.72
CA GLU A 165 22.40 14.04 48.31
C GLU A 165 23.86 13.85 47.90
N LYS A 166 24.37 12.62 47.97
CA LYS A 166 25.73 12.29 47.51
C LYS A 166 25.92 12.60 46.03
N ALA A 167 24.93 12.29 45.19
CA ALA A 167 24.97 12.61 43.76
C ALA A 167 24.95 14.12 43.50
N ARG A 168 24.14 14.89 44.24
CA ARG A 168 24.11 16.36 44.16
C ARG A 168 25.44 16.98 44.58
N ALA A 169 26.04 16.52 45.67
CA ALA A 169 27.35 16.96 46.13
C ALA A 169 28.45 16.68 45.09
N ALA A 170 28.46 15.47 44.52
CA ALA A 170 29.40 15.10 43.46
C ALA A 170 29.23 15.96 42.19
N ARG A 171 27.98 16.30 41.81
CA ARG A 171 27.71 17.15 40.65
C ARG A 171 28.17 18.59 40.87
N LYS A 172 27.97 19.14 42.08
CA LYS A 172 28.45 20.47 42.47
C LYS A 172 29.98 20.54 42.47
N ALA A 173 30.64 19.52 43.03
CA ALA A 173 32.10 19.42 43.05
C ALA A 173 32.73 19.26 41.65
N LYS A 174 32.01 18.66 40.69
CA LYS A 174 32.45 18.55 39.30
C LYS A 174 32.27 19.87 38.53
N ALA A 175 31.20 20.61 38.81
CA ALA A 175 30.95 21.91 38.21
C ALA A 175 31.89 23.01 38.73
N SER A 176 32.41 22.89 39.96
CA SER A 176 33.40 23.83 40.51
C SER A 176 34.84 23.52 40.09
N LYS A 177 35.07 22.43 39.35
CA LYS A 177 36.38 21.99 38.84
C LYS A 177 36.52 22.20 37.33
N ALA A 178 35.45 22.64 36.66
CA ALA A 178 35.44 23.04 35.26
C ALA A 178 35.35 24.57 35.20
#